data_AF-A0AAF1AC16-F1
#
_entry.id   AF-A0AAF1AC16-F1
#
_cell.length_a   1.000
_cell.length_b   1.000
_cell.length_c   1.000
_cell.angle_alpha   90.00
_cell.angle_beta   90.00
_cell.angle_gamma   90.00
#
_symmetry.space_group_name_H-M   'P 1'
#
loop_
_entity.id
_entity.type
_entity.pdbx_description
1 polymer ?
#
loop_
_entity_poly.entity_id
_entity_poly.type
_entity_poly.pdbx_seq_one_letter_code
_entity_poly.pdbx_strand_id
1 'polypeptide(L)'
;MSVEHPEADASEWLTAGVPKVEAQVYADAAVPVALALQWTDAELDTDDAVDFLDKGVPQDQVLGLHERGIRPEQITATDTGFDIELEPWQEDPLHQLPEVVTPGRFRVSLWSVVPWDGSHIENEVFLNWDGGHTVEWSVLSGSGLSMMSEVSINGLAGWPDGKDALISYTGEFGDHGFTRLAGAAAAAPNADGASTPEEWLDFATALVALAEELMDSGIEARDELAHEYRRCADDEWFEFNDMFRIYLDSALSEVGIPDFDDWIKGALEDGTYETG
;
A
#
# COMPACT_ATOMS: atom_id res chain seq x y z
N MET A 1 45.13 -6.72 -29.22
CA MET A 1 44.92 -5.27 -29.04
C MET A 1 44.42 -5.12 -27.63
N SER A 2 45.28 -4.64 -26.72
CA SER A 2 44.88 -4.32 -25.35
C SER A 2 44.10 -3.02 -25.39
N VAL A 3 42.90 -3.01 -24.83
CA VAL A 3 42.16 -1.78 -24.56
C VAL A 3 42.78 -1.22 -23.28
N GLU A 4 43.52 -0.12 -23.40
CA GLU A 4 43.94 0.67 -22.24
C GLU A 4 42.68 1.27 -21.62
N HIS A 5 42.25 0.75 -20.46
CA HIS A 5 41.32 1.46 -19.61
C HIS A 5 42.09 2.60 -18.93
N PRO A 6 41.57 3.85 -18.93
CA PRO A 6 42.15 4.90 -18.12
C PRO A 6 41.98 4.47 -16.66
N GLU A 7 43.08 4.10 -15.99
CA GLU A 7 43.15 4.07 -14.54
C GLU A 7 42.71 5.47 -14.08
N ALA A 8 41.48 5.60 -13.60
CA ALA A 8 41.09 6.79 -12.86
C ALA A 8 42.12 6.92 -11.72
N ASP A 9 42.80 8.07 -11.67
CA ASP A 9 43.92 8.30 -10.77
C ASP A 9 43.45 7.96 -9.34
N ALA A 10 44.24 7.23 -8.56
CA ALA A 10 43.87 6.85 -7.19
C ALA A 10 43.49 8.08 -6.33
N SER A 11 43.98 9.27 -6.72
CA SER A 11 43.58 10.56 -6.14
C SER A 11 42.10 10.93 -6.40
N GLU A 12 41.51 10.54 -7.52
CA GLU A 12 40.12 10.86 -7.90
C GLU A 12 39.12 10.11 -7.02
N TRP A 13 39.30 8.80 -6.87
CA TRP A 13 38.51 7.95 -5.98
C TRP A 13 38.57 8.37 -4.51
N LEU A 14 39.78 8.69 -4.03
CA LEU A 14 39.98 9.17 -2.65
C LEU A 14 39.35 10.55 -2.42
N THR A 15 39.36 11.43 -3.43
CA THR A 15 38.71 12.75 -3.35
C THR A 15 37.18 12.62 -3.38
N ALA A 16 36.68 11.63 -4.11
CA ALA A 16 35.27 11.26 -4.15
C ALA A 16 34.77 10.63 -2.84
N GLY A 17 35.66 10.18 -1.95
CA GLY A 17 35.29 9.58 -0.66
C GLY A 17 35.08 8.08 -0.72
N VAL A 18 35.40 7.43 -1.83
CA VAL A 18 35.33 5.96 -1.97
C VAL A 18 36.58 5.34 -1.33
N PRO A 19 36.42 4.39 -0.38
CA PRO A 19 37.53 3.67 0.23
C PRO A 19 38.43 3.01 -0.83
N LYS A 20 39.74 3.02 -0.59
CA LYS A 20 40.74 2.51 -1.55
C LYS A 20 40.49 1.06 -1.98
N VAL A 21 39.96 0.22 -1.09
CA VAL A 21 39.67 -1.19 -1.39
C VAL A 21 38.51 -1.29 -2.39
N GLU A 22 37.41 -0.57 -2.16
CA GLU A 22 36.24 -0.52 -3.04
C GLU A 22 36.58 0.14 -4.38
N ALA A 23 37.38 1.21 -4.37
CA ALA A 23 37.84 1.89 -5.58
C ALA A 23 38.62 0.95 -6.52
N GLN A 24 39.40 0.02 -5.98
CA GLN A 24 40.09 -0.97 -6.80
C GLN A 24 39.10 -1.95 -7.43
N VAL A 25 38.12 -2.41 -6.68
CA VAL A 25 37.08 -3.33 -7.15
C VAL A 25 36.27 -2.69 -8.29
N TYR A 26 35.83 -1.44 -8.13
CA TYR A 26 35.14 -0.70 -9.18
C TYR A 26 36.02 -0.42 -10.41
N ALA A 27 37.30 -0.09 -10.21
CA ALA A 27 38.24 0.10 -11.32
C ALA A 27 38.46 -1.19 -12.12
N ASP A 28 38.57 -2.34 -11.45
CA ASP A 28 38.72 -3.65 -12.07
C ASP A 28 37.46 -4.06 -12.87
N ALA A 29 36.28 -3.68 -12.38
CA ALA A 29 34.99 -3.84 -13.07
C ALA A 29 34.69 -2.75 -14.12
N ALA A 30 35.64 -1.85 -14.38
CA ALA A 30 35.50 -0.72 -15.30
C ALA A 30 34.26 0.18 -15.01
N VAL A 31 33.94 0.36 -13.73
CA VAL A 31 32.86 1.25 -13.26
C VAL A 31 33.38 2.68 -13.15
N PRO A 32 32.71 3.68 -13.77
CA PRO A 32 33.09 5.08 -13.63
C PRO A 32 32.92 5.60 -12.19
N VAL A 33 33.82 6.48 -11.75
CA VAL A 33 33.76 7.11 -10.40
C VAL A 33 32.40 7.73 -10.10
N ALA A 34 31.82 8.43 -11.06
CA ALA A 34 30.51 9.08 -10.91
C ALA A 34 29.37 8.09 -10.66
N LEU A 35 29.46 6.88 -11.21
CA LEU A 35 28.44 5.84 -11.02
C LEU A 35 28.65 5.10 -9.70
N ALA A 36 29.90 4.78 -9.36
CA ALA A 36 30.22 4.20 -8.07
C ALA A 36 29.77 5.11 -6.92
N LEU A 37 29.91 6.44 -7.06
CA LEU A 37 29.35 7.40 -6.09
C LEU A 37 27.83 7.30 -5.96
N GLN A 38 27.11 7.16 -7.08
CA GLN A 38 25.66 6.99 -7.04
C GLN A 38 25.26 5.70 -6.32
N TRP A 39 25.99 4.61 -6.56
CA TRP A 39 25.76 3.34 -5.88
C TRP A 39 26.08 3.43 -4.38
N THR A 40 27.19 4.07 -4.00
CA THR A 40 27.53 4.30 -2.60
C THR A 40 26.50 5.19 -1.89
N ASP A 41 26.03 6.26 -2.54
CA ASP A 41 24.98 7.14 -2.00
C ASP A 41 23.64 6.40 -1.82
N ALA A 42 23.39 5.37 -2.63
CA ALA A 42 22.22 4.49 -2.55
C ALA A 42 22.44 3.28 -1.61
N GLU A 43 23.55 3.25 -0.87
CA GLU A 43 23.92 2.16 0.05
C GLU A 43 23.98 0.78 -0.63
N LEU A 44 24.30 0.73 -1.93
CA LEU A 44 24.57 -0.51 -2.64
C LEU A 44 25.96 -1.03 -2.24
N ASP A 45 26.01 -2.26 -1.72
CA ASP A 45 27.26 -2.92 -1.37
C ASP A 45 28.13 -3.15 -2.62
N THR A 46 29.45 -2.97 -2.46
CA THR A 46 30.38 -3.08 -3.58
C THR A 46 30.46 -4.50 -4.13
N ASP A 47 30.33 -5.52 -3.27
CA ASP A 47 30.33 -6.92 -3.72
C ASP A 47 29.04 -7.21 -4.51
N ASP A 48 27.89 -6.72 -4.05
CA ASP A 48 26.61 -6.86 -4.77
C ASP A 48 26.66 -6.16 -6.14
N ALA A 49 27.19 -4.93 -6.18
CA ALA A 49 27.35 -4.16 -7.40
C ALA A 49 28.17 -4.93 -8.46
N VAL A 50 29.27 -5.57 -8.06
CA VAL A 50 30.08 -6.38 -8.96
C VAL A 50 29.37 -7.67 -9.36
N ASP A 51 28.69 -8.34 -8.43
CA ASP A 51 27.94 -9.56 -8.74
C ASP A 51 26.83 -9.30 -9.78
N PHE A 52 26.17 -8.14 -9.75
CA PHE A 52 25.26 -7.73 -10.83
C PHE A 52 25.96 -7.66 -12.20
N LEU A 53 27.14 -7.03 -12.26
CA LEU A 53 27.89 -6.88 -13.49
C LEU A 53 28.39 -8.23 -14.02
N ASP A 54 28.87 -9.10 -13.13
CA ASP A 54 29.30 -10.46 -13.46
C ASP A 54 28.15 -11.32 -14.01
N LYS A 55 26.91 -11.01 -13.61
CA LYS A 55 25.68 -11.61 -14.13
C LYS A 55 25.16 -10.95 -15.41
N GLY A 56 25.91 -10.00 -15.96
CA GLY A 56 25.60 -9.35 -17.23
C GLY A 56 24.56 -8.23 -17.15
N VAL A 57 24.27 -7.73 -15.94
CA VAL A 57 23.40 -6.55 -15.77
C VAL A 57 24.14 -5.31 -16.25
N PRO A 58 23.53 -4.48 -17.12
CA PRO A 58 24.10 -3.19 -17.51
C PRO A 58 24.30 -2.26 -16.31
N GLN A 59 25.44 -1.58 -16.25
CA GLN A 59 25.79 -0.62 -15.18
C GLN A 59 24.68 0.41 -14.89
N ASP A 60 23.95 0.86 -15.90
CA ASP A 60 22.85 1.82 -15.78
C ASP A 60 21.54 1.21 -15.21
N GLN A 61 21.45 -0.12 -15.10
CA GLN A 61 20.29 -0.83 -14.55
C GLN A 61 20.50 -1.32 -13.11
N VAL A 62 21.76 -1.46 -12.68
CA VAL A 62 22.11 -2.01 -11.34
C VAL A 62 21.37 -1.28 -10.23
N LEU A 63 21.39 0.06 -10.25
CA LEU A 63 20.76 0.87 -9.21
C LEU A 63 19.24 0.65 -9.15
N GLY A 64 18.57 0.57 -10.31
CA GLY A 64 17.13 0.33 -10.35
C GLY A 64 16.72 -1.07 -9.88
N LEU A 65 17.61 -2.07 -9.97
CA LEU A 65 17.38 -3.39 -9.39
C LEU A 65 17.57 -3.36 -7.86
N HIS A 66 18.62 -2.69 -7.38
CA HIS A 66 18.89 -2.49 -5.96
C HIS A 66 17.74 -1.73 -5.26
N GLU A 67 17.26 -0.65 -5.86
CA GLU A 67 16.12 0.13 -5.34
C GLU A 67 14.83 -0.69 -5.24
N ARG A 68 14.69 -1.73 -6.06
CA ARG A 68 13.58 -2.70 -6.00
C ARG A 68 13.83 -3.85 -5.02
N GLY A 69 14.95 -3.82 -4.29
CA GLY A 69 15.39 -4.88 -3.39
C GLY A 69 15.76 -6.18 -4.08
N ILE A 70 15.97 -6.16 -5.41
CA ILE A 70 16.41 -7.34 -6.17
C ILE A 70 17.87 -7.56 -5.84
N ARG A 71 18.24 -8.79 -5.50
CA ARG A 71 19.61 -9.16 -5.15
C ARG A 71 20.30 -9.94 -6.27
N PRO A 72 21.63 -9.91 -6.37
CA PRO A 72 22.34 -10.62 -7.44
C PRO A 72 22.01 -12.12 -7.48
N GLU A 73 21.78 -12.79 -6.35
CA GLU A 73 21.40 -14.21 -6.32
C GLU A 73 20.10 -14.54 -7.08
N GLN A 74 19.21 -13.55 -7.26
CA GLN A 74 17.95 -13.68 -8.00
C GLN A 74 18.13 -13.59 -9.52
N ILE A 75 19.34 -13.27 -9.97
CA ILE A 75 19.64 -13.03 -11.38
C ILE A 75 20.39 -14.21 -11.99
N THR A 76 19.88 -14.67 -13.12
CA THR A 76 20.49 -15.71 -13.94
C THR A 76 20.87 -15.13 -15.30
N ALA A 77 22.16 -15.14 -15.62
CA ALA A 77 22.64 -14.74 -16.94
C ALA A 77 22.11 -15.68 -18.03
N THR A 78 21.69 -15.13 -19.16
CA THR A 78 21.19 -15.86 -20.33
C THR A 78 21.97 -15.47 -21.59
N ASP A 79 21.80 -16.22 -22.68
CA ASP A 79 22.47 -15.93 -23.95
C ASP A 79 22.11 -14.55 -24.52
N THR A 80 20.99 -13.96 -24.10
CA THR A 80 20.46 -12.68 -24.61
C THR A 80 20.38 -11.57 -23.57
N GLY A 81 20.81 -11.81 -22.33
CA GLY A 81 20.70 -10.86 -21.22
C GLY A 81 20.72 -11.56 -19.88
N PHE A 82 19.71 -11.31 -19.05
CA PHE A 82 19.53 -11.95 -17.76
C PHE A 82 18.04 -12.11 -17.44
N ASP A 83 17.71 -13.16 -16.69
CA ASP A 83 16.38 -13.38 -16.13
C ASP A 83 16.42 -13.07 -14.62
N ILE A 84 15.31 -12.58 -14.08
CA ILE A 84 15.15 -12.27 -12.65
C ILE A 84 14.05 -13.15 -12.07
N GLU A 85 14.35 -13.88 -11.00
CA GLU A 85 13.36 -14.58 -10.18
C GLU A 85 12.89 -13.64 -9.06
N LEU A 86 11.75 -12.99 -9.27
CA LEU A 86 11.17 -12.06 -8.30
C LEU A 86 10.48 -12.82 -7.17
N GLU A 87 10.69 -12.33 -5.96
CA GLU A 87 9.82 -12.64 -4.82
C GLU A 87 8.48 -11.90 -4.98
N PRO A 88 7.38 -12.39 -4.39
CA PRO A 88 6.06 -11.77 -4.56
C PRO A 88 6.01 -10.27 -4.22
N TRP A 89 6.75 -9.83 -3.19
CA TRP A 89 6.81 -8.43 -2.76
C TRP A 89 7.61 -7.51 -3.71
N GLN A 90 8.32 -8.07 -4.69
CA GLN A 90 9.09 -7.33 -5.70
C GLN A 90 8.34 -7.14 -7.03
N GLU A 91 7.19 -7.81 -7.18
CA GLU A 91 6.30 -7.63 -8.32
C GLU A 91 5.56 -6.29 -8.23
N ASP A 92 5.29 -5.68 -9.39
CA ASP A 92 4.45 -4.48 -9.44
C ASP A 92 3.00 -4.86 -9.11
N PRO A 93 2.41 -4.35 -8.01
CA PRO A 93 1.06 -4.71 -7.62
C PRO A 93 0.00 -4.26 -8.63
N LEU A 94 0.29 -3.30 -9.53
CA LEU A 94 -0.62 -2.93 -10.63
C LEU A 94 -0.90 -4.10 -11.57
N HIS A 95 0.05 -5.03 -11.74
CA HIS A 95 -0.16 -6.20 -12.59
C HIS A 95 -1.23 -7.17 -12.05
N GLN A 96 -1.62 -7.02 -10.78
CA GLN A 96 -2.71 -7.80 -10.19
C GLN A 96 -4.10 -7.27 -10.59
N LEU A 97 -4.18 -6.01 -11.02
CA LEU A 97 -5.42 -5.34 -11.38
C LEU A 97 -5.67 -5.39 -12.90
N PRO A 98 -6.94 -5.43 -13.33
CA PRO A 98 -7.27 -5.24 -14.74
C PRO A 98 -6.95 -3.80 -15.19
N GLU A 99 -6.71 -3.61 -16.49
CA GLU A 99 -6.52 -2.26 -17.09
C GLU A 99 -7.69 -1.30 -16.79
N VAL A 100 -8.88 -1.85 -16.58
CA VAL A 100 -10.08 -1.12 -16.15
C VAL A 100 -10.75 -1.92 -15.04
N VAL A 101 -10.91 -1.32 -13.87
CA VAL A 101 -11.63 -1.93 -12.74
C VAL A 101 -13.13 -1.70 -12.93
N THR A 102 -13.90 -2.79 -12.89
CA THR A 102 -15.37 -2.77 -13.02
C THR A 102 -16.03 -3.08 -11.68
N PRO A 103 -17.32 -2.72 -11.48
CA PRO A 103 -18.04 -3.03 -10.25
C PRO A 103 -17.98 -4.53 -9.91
N GLY A 104 -17.89 -4.83 -8.61
CA GLY A 104 -17.78 -6.18 -8.08
C GLY A 104 -16.55 -6.38 -7.20
N ARG A 105 -16.21 -7.67 -6.99
CA ARG A 105 -15.16 -8.08 -6.05
C ARG A 105 -13.81 -8.26 -6.73
N PHE A 106 -12.77 -7.70 -6.13
CA PHE A 106 -11.38 -7.92 -6.50
C PHE A 106 -10.47 -7.91 -5.27
N ARG A 107 -9.23 -8.36 -5.46
CA ARG A 107 -8.20 -8.45 -4.42
C ARG A 107 -6.92 -7.82 -4.94
N VAL A 108 -6.19 -7.16 -4.04
CA VAL A 108 -4.79 -6.79 -4.24
C VAL A 108 -4.01 -7.32 -3.04
N SER A 109 -2.91 -7.99 -3.31
CA SER A 109 -1.89 -8.30 -2.31
C SER A 109 -0.90 -7.14 -2.25
N LEU A 110 -0.59 -6.69 -1.05
CA LEU A 110 0.41 -5.67 -0.75
C LEU A 110 1.36 -6.21 0.32
N TRP A 111 2.59 -5.71 0.38
CA TRP A 111 3.59 -6.22 1.31
C TRP A 111 4.17 -5.11 2.16
N SER A 112 4.25 -5.38 3.46
CA SER A 112 4.84 -4.48 4.45
C SER A 112 6.15 -5.06 4.97
N VAL A 113 7.12 -4.19 5.20
CA VAL A 113 8.41 -4.57 5.78
C VAL A 113 8.29 -4.59 7.30
N VAL A 114 8.71 -5.71 7.88
CA VAL A 114 8.77 -5.90 9.32
C VAL A 114 10.00 -5.17 9.89
N PRO A 115 9.83 -4.18 10.78
CA PRO A 115 10.95 -3.32 11.18
C PRO A 115 12.09 -4.01 11.92
N TRP A 116 11.83 -5.16 12.59
CA TRP A 116 12.83 -5.82 13.45
C TRP A 116 13.70 -6.86 12.76
N ASP A 117 13.25 -7.45 11.65
CA ASP A 117 14.00 -8.47 10.91
C ASP A 117 14.07 -8.23 9.39
N GLY A 118 13.40 -7.20 8.88
CA GLY A 118 13.36 -6.88 7.45
C GLY A 118 12.60 -7.90 6.60
N SER A 119 11.88 -8.83 7.22
CA SER A 119 10.99 -9.74 6.50
C SER A 119 9.78 -9.00 5.91
N HIS A 120 9.11 -9.63 4.96
CA HIS A 120 7.92 -9.06 4.31
C HIS A 120 6.69 -9.83 4.76
N ILE A 121 5.67 -9.09 5.19
CA ILE A 121 4.35 -9.64 5.52
C ILE A 121 3.38 -9.24 4.42
N GLU A 122 2.62 -10.23 3.93
CA GLU A 122 1.53 -9.98 3.00
C GLU A 122 0.30 -9.43 3.73
N ASN A 123 -0.28 -8.38 3.14
CA ASN A 123 -1.59 -7.82 3.43
C ASN A 123 -2.51 -8.09 2.24
N GLU A 124 -3.57 -8.86 2.47
CA GLU A 124 -4.59 -9.09 1.45
C GLU A 124 -5.70 -8.04 1.59
N VAL A 125 -5.82 -7.17 0.58
CA VAL A 125 -6.88 -6.18 0.50
C VAL A 125 -8.00 -6.73 -0.37
N PHE A 126 -9.17 -6.96 0.20
CA PHE A 126 -10.38 -7.32 -0.53
C PHE A 126 -11.28 -6.10 -0.66
N LEU A 127 -11.78 -5.90 -1.88
CA LEU A 127 -12.67 -4.80 -2.22
C LEU A 127 -13.89 -5.38 -2.93
N ASN A 128 -15.06 -4.86 -2.59
CA ASN A 128 -16.33 -5.15 -3.27
C ASN A 128 -17.04 -3.83 -3.56
N TRP A 129 -16.84 -3.34 -4.79
CA TRP A 129 -17.30 -2.03 -5.23
C TRP A 129 -18.69 -2.10 -5.86
N ASP A 130 -19.59 -1.20 -5.44
CA ASP A 130 -20.97 -1.14 -5.93
C ASP A 130 -21.11 -0.51 -7.34
N GLY A 131 -20.03 0.08 -7.86
CA GLY A 131 -20.01 0.81 -9.13
C GLY A 131 -20.41 2.29 -9.04
N GLY A 132 -20.69 2.75 -7.83
CA GLY A 132 -20.91 4.14 -7.48
C GLY A 132 -19.82 4.64 -6.55
N HIS A 133 -20.24 5.13 -5.38
CA HIS A 133 -19.39 5.84 -4.44
C HIS A 133 -19.10 5.03 -3.17
N THR A 134 -19.39 3.73 -3.16
CA THR A 134 -19.25 2.93 -1.95
C THR A 134 -18.59 1.59 -2.23
N VAL A 135 -17.66 1.22 -1.35
CA VAL A 135 -16.92 -0.03 -1.42
C VAL A 135 -16.92 -0.68 -0.05
N GLU A 136 -17.26 -1.96 -0.02
CA GLU A 136 -16.95 -2.83 1.12
C GLU A 136 -15.49 -3.23 1.03
N TRP A 137 -14.78 -3.15 2.14
CA TRP A 137 -13.36 -3.44 2.18
C TRP A 137 -12.98 -4.32 3.37
N SER A 138 -11.91 -5.08 3.22
CA SER A 138 -11.23 -5.73 4.32
C SER A 138 -9.74 -5.87 4.05
N VAL A 139 -8.92 -5.64 5.07
CA VAL A 139 -7.48 -5.92 5.06
C VAL A 139 -7.23 -7.10 6.00
N LEU A 140 -6.66 -8.16 5.45
CA LEU A 140 -6.13 -9.28 6.21
C LEU A 140 -4.61 -9.14 6.26
N SER A 141 -4.08 -8.76 7.42
CA SER A 141 -2.64 -8.59 7.64
C SER A 141 -2.05 -9.89 8.18
N GLY A 142 -0.86 -10.27 7.74
CA GLY A 142 -0.21 -11.51 8.21
C GLY A 142 -0.61 -12.76 7.42
N SER A 143 -1.08 -12.61 6.18
CA SER A 143 -1.46 -13.77 5.36
C SER A 143 -0.28 -14.73 5.22
N GLY A 144 -0.50 -16.01 5.54
CA GLY A 144 0.54 -17.05 5.52
C GLY A 144 1.36 -17.19 6.82
N LEU A 145 1.10 -16.36 7.84
CA LEU A 145 1.58 -16.59 9.21
C LEU A 145 0.68 -17.60 9.94
N SER A 146 0.94 -17.82 11.24
CA SER A 146 0.04 -18.65 12.04
C SER A 146 -1.31 -17.94 12.23
N MET A 147 -2.42 -18.68 12.31
CA MET A 147 -3.77 -18.12 12.59
C MET A 147 -3.85 -17.24 13.85
N MET A 148 -2.87 -17.30 14.74
CA MET A 148 -2.79 -16.44 15.93
C MET A 148 -2.17 -15.06 15.65
N SER A 149 -1.74 -14.81 14.42
CA SER A 149 -1.05 -13.61 13.96
C SER A 149 -1.73 -12.97 12.75
N GLU A 150 -2.81 -13.57 12.25
CA GLU A 150 -3.69 -12.98 11.26
C GLU A 150 -4.59 -11.97 11.97
N VAL A 151 -4.66 -10.75 11.45
CA VAL A 151 -5.56 -9.72 11.95
C VAL A 151 -6.37 -9.20 10.77
N SER A 152 -7.70 -9.29 10.91
CA SER A 152 -8.64 -8.79 9.92
C SER A 152 -9.32 -7.51 10.40
N ILE A 153 -9.22 -6.45 9.60
CA ILE A 153 -10.00 -5.22 9.76
C ILE A 153 -10.87 -5.06 8.53
N ASN A 154 -12.15 -4.73 8.72
CA ASN A 154 -13.11 -4.58 7.63
C ASN A 154 -14.00 -3.37 7.84
N GLY A 155 -14.70 -2.94 6.78
CA GLY A 155 -15.70 -1.90 6.91
C GLY A 155 -16.23 -1.43 5.56
N LEU A 156 -16.74 -0.20 5.56
CA LEU A 156 -17.20 0.48 4.37
C LEU A 156 -16.36 1.72 4.12
N ALA A 157 -16.19 2.05 2.85
CA ALA A 157 -15.68 3.35 2.47
C ALA A 157 -16.61 3.98 1.43
N GLY A 158 -16.74 5.29 1.49
CA GLY A 158 -17.40 6.05 0.45
C GLY A 158 -16.89 7.47 0.34
N TRP A 159 -17.05 8.07 -0.83
CA TRP A 159 -16.50 9.38 -1.17
C TRP A 159 -17.61 10.30 -1.70
N PRO A 160 -18.47 10.83 -0.80
CA PRO A 160 -19.61 11.64 -1.20
C PRO A 160 -19.21 12.99 -1.82
N ASP A 161 -18.03 13.50 -1.48
CA ASP A 161 -17.46 14.73 -2.08
C ASP A 161 -16.65 14.47 -3.36
N GLY A 162 -16.50 13.20 -3.75
CA GLY A 162 -15.70 12.78 -4.90
C GLY A 162 -14.19 12.91 -4.73
N LYS A 163 -13.68 13.18 -3.52
CA LYS A 163 -12.27 13.45 -3.27
C LYS A 163 -11.73 12.70 -2.05
N ASP A 164 -12.36 12.86 -0.90
CA ASP A 164 -11.91 12.25 0.35
C ASP A 164 -12.70 10.97 0.60
N ALA A 165 -12.04 9.90 1.06
CA ALA A 165 -12.72 8.67 1.44
C ALA A 165 -13.12 8.74 2.92
N LEU A 166 -14.43 8.66 3.19
CA LEU A 166 -14.97 8.43 4.52
C LEU A 166 -15.00 6.92 4.75
N ILE A 167 -14.39 6.46 5.84
CA ILE A 167 -14.15 5.05 6.08
C ILE A 167 -14.70 4.67 7.45
N SER A 168 -15.58 3.68 7.50
CA SER A 168 -15.86 2.92 8.71
C SER A 168 -14.91 1.73 8.81
N TYR A 169 -14.56 1.35 10.03
CA TYR A 169 -13.77 0.16 10.31
C TYR A 169 -14.35 -0.58 11.51
N THR A 170 -14.22 -1.91 11.48
CA THR A 170 -14.56 -2.86 12.54
C THR A 170 -13.41 -3.85 12.66
N GLY A 171 -12.84 -3.97 13.86
CA GLY A 171 -11.81 -4.95 14.19
C GLY A 171 -12.37 -6.27 14.72
N GLU A 172 -11.49 -7.24 14.96
CA GLU A 172 -11.87 -8.60 15.39
C GLU A 172 -12.55 -8.67 16.77
N PHE A 173 -12.27 -7.70 17.64
CA PHE A 173 -12.84 -7.64 18.99
C PHE A 173 -14.12 -6.83 19.08
N GLY A 174 -14.70 -6.43 17.94
CA GLY A 174 -15.94 -5.65 17.85
C GLY A 174 -15.75 -4.14 17.96
N ASP A 175 -14.52 -3.69 18.20
CA ASP A 175 -14.17 -2.27 18.18
C ASP A 175 -14.45 -1.69 16.80
N HIS A 176 -15.12 -0.55 16.77
CA HIS A 176 -15.51 0.09 15.53
C HIS A 176 -15.32 1.60 15.63
N GLY A 177 -15.16 2.21 14.47
CA GLY A 177 -14.97 3.64 14.36
C GLY A 177 -15.05 4.08 12.91
N PHE A 178 -14.78 5.37 12.70
CA PHE A 178 -14.72 5.91 11.37
C PHE A 178 -13.62 6.97 11.30
N THR A 179 -13.10 7.18 10.10
CA THR A 179 -12.07 8.17 9.80
C THR A 179 -12.26 8.74 8.40
N ARG A 180 -11.44 9.73 8.05
CA ARG A 180 -11.37 10.30 6.71
C ARG A 180 -9.95 10.17 6.17
N LEU A 181 -9.81 9.55 5.00
CA LEU A 181 -8.56 9.51 4.25
C LEU A 181 -8.61 10.61 3.17
N ALA A 182 -7.84 11.66 3.38
CA ALA A 182 -7.81 12.83 2.50
C ALA A 182 -7.26 12.46 1.11
N GLY A 183 -8.00 12.78 0.05
CA GLY A 183 -7.62 12.52 -1.33
C GLY A 183 -7.58 11.05 -1.74
N ALA A 184 -8.12 10.13 -0.94
CA ALA A 184 -8.05 8.68 -1.18
C ALA A 184 -9.26 8.12 -1.96
N ALA A 185 -10.08 8.94 -2.61
CA ALA A 185 -11.17 8.44 -3.43
C ALA A 185 -10.63 7.63 -4.63
N ALA A 186 -10.96 6.34 -4.67
CA ALA A 186 -10.46 5.40 -5.69
C ALA A 186 -11.13 5.55 -7.07
N ALA A 187 -12.29 6.20 -7.14
CA ALA A 187 -13.03 6.37 -8.37
C ALA A 187 -13.77 7.71 -8.38
N ALA A 188 -13.33 8.66 -9.20
CA ALA A 188 -14.24 9.72 -9.62
C ALA A 188 -15.34 9.07 -10.47
N PRO A 189 -16.63 9.36 -10.24
CA PRO A 189 -17.70 8.88 -11.12
C PRO A 189 -17.54 9.55 -12.49
N ASN A 190 -16.73 8.96 -13.35
CA ASN A 190 -16.74 9.26 -14.77
C ASN A 190 -18.06 8.73 -15.35
N ALA A 191 -18.54 9.31 -16.45
CA ALA A 191 -19.83 8.98 -17.06
C ALA A 191 -20.03 7.48 -17.39
N ASP A 192 -18.93 6.70 -17.40
CA ASP A 192 -18.90 5.27 -17.72
C ASP A 192 -18.60 4.35 -16.51
N GLY A 193 -18.44 4.90 -15.29
CA GLY A 193 -18.19 4.10 -14.08
C GLY A 193 -16.88 3.30 -14.11
N ALA A 194 -15.87 3.81 -14.82
CA ALA A 194 -14.53 3.23 -14.91
C ALA A 194 -13.52 4.13 -14.19
N SER A 195 -12.71 3.52 -13.33
CA SER A 195 -11.60 4.13 -12.59
C SER A 195 -10.30 3.44 -12.96
N THR A 196 -9.19 4.15 -12.79
CA THR A 196 -7.87 3.62 -13.13
C THR A 196 -7.39 2.63 -12.06
N PRO A 197 -6.64 1.57 -12.43
CA PRO A 197 -6.08 0.64 -11.45
C PRO A 197 -5.15 1.33 -10.45
N GLU A 198 -4.49 2.42 -10.86
CA GLU A 198 -3.65 3.26 -9.99
C GLU A 198 -4.44 3.86 -8.82
N GLU A 199 -5.62 4.44 -9.06
CA GLU A 199 -6.45 5.01 -7.99
C GLU A 199 -6.93 3.93 -6.99
N TRP A 200 -7.20 2.71 -7.46
CA TRP A 200 -7.54 1.59 -6.59
C TRP A 200 -6.35 1.07 -5.81
N LEU A 201 -5.17 1.04 -6.41
CA LEU A 201 -3.94 0.66 -5.73
C LEU A 201 -3.58 1.67 -4.64
N ASP A 202 -3.72 2.97 -4.92
CA ASP A 202 -3.51 4.04 -3.95
C ASP A 202 -4.48 3.90 -2.77
N PHE A 203 -5.77 3.63 -3.05
CA PHE A 203 -6.76 3.38 -2.01
C PHE A 203 -6.45 2.12 -1.18
N ALA A 204 -6.07 1.00 -1.84
CA ALA A 204 -5.69 -0.23 -1.15
C ALA A 204 -4.45 -0.03 -0.25
N THR A 205 -3.47 0.75 -0.71
CA THR A 205 -2.28 1.12 0.06
C THR A 205 -2.66 1.95 1.29
N ALA A 206 -3.59 2.89 1.11
CA ALA A 206 -4.10 3.70 2.21
C ALA A 206 -4.88 2.88 3.25
N LEU A 207 -5.60 1.83 2.82
CA LEU A 207 -6.27 0.89 3.73
C LEU A 207 -5.27 0.04 4.53
N VAL A 208 -4.17 -0.41 3.92
CA VAL A 208 -3.10 -1.13 4.63
C VAL A 208 -2.47 -0.22 5.68
N ALA A 209 -2.12 1.03 5.33
CA ALA A 209 -1.57 1.98 6.28
C ALA A 209 -2.53 2.26 7.45
N LEU A 210 -3.84 2.39 7.18
CA LEU A 210 -4.86 2.51 8.21
C LEU A 210 -4.91 1.26 9.11
N ALA A 211 -4.88 0.06 8.52
CA ALA A 211 -4.90 -1.18 9.28
C ALA A 211 -3.67 -1.31 10.21
N GLU A 212 -2.48 -0.95 9.72
CA GLU A 212 -1.25 -0.90 10.51
C GLU A 212 -1.34 0.10 11.65
N GLU A 213 -1.82 1.32 11.39
CA GLU A 213 -2.02 2.34 12.42
C GLU A 213 -2.97 1.82 13.51
N LEU A 214 -4.10 1.23 13.13
CA LEU A 214 -5.08 0.66 14.06
C LEU A 214 -4.51 -0.51 14.89
N MET A 215 -3.62 -1.32 14.31
CA MET A 215 -2.93 -2.41 15.03
C MET A 215 -1.90 -1.86 16.01
N ASP A 216 -1.16 -0.81 15.64
CA ASP A 216 -0.11 -0.21 16.48
C ASP A 216 -0.66 0.65 17.61
N SER A 217 -1.67 1.48 17.33
CA SER A 217 -2.31 2.34 18.35
C SER A 217 -3.30 1.57 19.23
N GLY A 218 -3.76 0.41 18.75
CA GLY A 218 -5.00 -0.20 19.18
C GLY A 218 -6.20 0.52 18.56
N ILE A 219 -7.28 -0.23 18.36
CA ILE A 219 -8.56 0.37 17.95
C ILE A 219 -9.15 1.03 19.19
N GLU A 220 -8.95 2.34 19.33
CA GLU A 220 -9.70 3.12 20.30
C GLU A 220 -11.16 3.16 19.81
N ALA A 221 -11.97 2.24 20.32
CA ALA A 221 -13.41 2.32 20.15
C ALA A 221 -13.84 3.73 20.56
N ARG A 222 -14.52 4.45 19.66
CA ARG A 222 -15.19 5.67 20.09
C ARG A 222 -16.36 5.20 20.95
N ASP A 223 -16.18 5.20 22.28
CA ASP A 223 -17.14 4.74 23.29
C ASP A 223 -18.57 5.29 23.10
N GLU A 224 -18.72 6.37 22.33
CA GLU A 224 -19.98 7.02 21.98
C GLU A 224 -20.74 6.33 20.83
N LEU A 225 -20.10 5.44 20.08
CA LEU A 225 -20.70 4.68 18.98
C LEU A 225 -21.21 3.33 19.51
N ALA A 226 -22.44 2.98 19.11
CA ALA A 226 -23.04 1.69 19.42
C ALA A 226 -22.73 0.66 18.34
N HIS A 227 -22.69 -0.61 18.74
CA HIS A 227 -22.58 -1.74 17.81
C HIS A 227 -23.83 -1.89 16.94
N GLU A 228 -25.00 -1.62 17.52
CA GLU A 228 -26.30 -1.76 16.89
C GLU A 228 -27.19 -0.56 17.18
N TYR A 229 -27.97 -0.19 16.18
CA TYR A 229 -28.93 0.90 16.24
C TYR A 229 -30.30 0.40 15.79
N ARG A 230 -31.32 0.80 16.52
CA ARG A 230 -32.71 0.45 16.26
C ARG A 230 -33.45 1.65 15.72
N ARG A 231 -34.04 1.55 14.53
CA ARG A 231 -34.91 2.58 13.98
C ARG A 231 -36.29 2.53 14.65
N CYS A 232 -36.67 3.61 15.30
CA CYS A 232 -37.90 3.66 16.12
C CYS A 232 -39.19 3.56 15.29
N ALA A 233 -39.15 3.95 14.01
CA ALA A 233 -40.33 3.99 13.15
C ALA A 233 -40.91 2.61 12.85
N ASP A 234 -40.07 1.58 12.78
CA ASP A 234 -40.44 0.24 12.32
C ASP A 234 -39.71 -0.90 13.02
N ASP A 235 -38.94 -0.62 14.08
CA ASP A 235 -38.25 -1.63 14.92
C ASP A 235 -37.20 -2.44 14.14
N GLU A 236 -36.64 -1.86 13.08
CA GLU A 236 -35.53 -2.44 12.32
C GLU A 236 -34.19 -2.18 13.02
N TRP A 237 -33.31 -3.18 13.00
CA TRP A 237 -31.99 -3.14 13.61
C TRP A 237 -30.91 -3.05 12.54
N PHE A 238 -29.91 -2.20 12.80
CA PHE A 238 -28.81 -1.90 11.91
C PHE A 238 -27.50 -2.08 12.68
N GLU A 239 -26.56 -2.83 12.10
CA GLU A 239 -25.19 -2.85 12.63
C GLU A 239 -24.51 -1.50 12.35
N PHE A 240 -23.38 -1.26 13.02
CA PHE A 240 -22.58 -0.05 12.82
C PHE A 240 -22.32 0.29 11.35
N ASN A 241 -21.88 -0.70 10.56
CA ASN A 241 -21.62 -0.50 9.13
C ASN A 241 -22.90 -0.21 8.34
N ASP A 242 -24.05 -0.79 8.71
CA ASP A 242 -25.32 -0.47 8.06
C ASP A 242 -25.74 0.98 8.33
N MET A 243 -25.52 1.47 9.55
CA MET A 243 -25.75 2.87 9.88
C MET A 243 -24.81 3.81 9.13
N PHE A 244 -23.55 3.43 8.97
CA PHE A 244 -22.60 4.20 8.17
C PHE A 244 -23.02 4.24 6.68
N ARG A 245 -23.54 3.13 6.14
CA ARG A 245 -24.10 3.09 4.78
C ARG A 245 -25.28 4.04 4.62
N ILE A 246 -26.22 4.05 5.56
CA ILE A 246 -27.37 4.98 5.54
C ILE A 246 -26.89 6.45 5.54
N TYR A 247 -25.85 6.73 6.33
CA TYR A 247 -25.22 8.04 6.35
C TYR A 247 -24.60 8.41 4.99
N LEU A 248 -23.84 7.50 4.37
CA LEU A 248 -23.24 7.73 3.04
C LEU A 248 -24.32 8.02 1.98
N ASP A 249 -25.39 7.24 1.97
CA ASP A 249 -26.53 7.45 1.05
C ASP A 249 -27.18 8.83 1.26
N SER A 250 -27.28 9.27 2.52
CA SER A 250 -27.79 10.60 2.86
C SER A 250 -26.85 11.68 2.34
N ALA A 251 -25.54 11.54 2.58
CA ALA A 251 -24.48 12.48 2.18
C ALA A 251 -24.40 12.70 0.66
N LEU A 252 -24.78 11.70 -0.14
CA LEU A 252 -24.86 11.83 -1.60
C LEU A 252 -26.05 12.68 -2.06
N SER A 253 -27.11 12.76 -1.24
CA SER A 253 -28.36 13.43 -1.60
C SER A 253 -28.47 14.87 -1.10
N GLU A 254 -27.69 15.26 -0.08
CA GLU A 254 -27.77 16.57 0.55
C GLU A 254 -26.40 17.25 0.68
N VAL A 255 -26.32 18.50 0.20
CA VAL A 255 -25.12 19.31 0.32
C VAL A 255 -24.95 19.78 1.77
N GLY A 256 -23.84 19.40 2.41
CA GLY A 256 -23.44 19.91 3.73
C GLY A 256 -23.98 19.09 4.90
N ILE A 257 -24.18 17.79 4.71
CA ILE A 257 -24.41 16.85 5.82
C ILE A 257 -23.25 16.93 6.83
N PRO A 258 -23.54 16.91 8.14
CA PRO A 258 -22.51 16.92 9.19
C PRO A 258 -21.66 15.64 9.14
N ASP A 259 -20.54 15.62 9.85
CA ASP A 259 -19.75 14.39 9.99
C ASP A 259 -20.58 13.28 10.66
N PHE A 260 -20.18 12.01 10.48
CA PHE A 260 -20.98 10.86 10.89
C PHE A 260 -21.34 10.86 12.39
N ASP A 261 -20.44 11.34 13.26
CA ASP A 261 -20.67 11.45 14.70
C ASP A 261 -21.78 12.46 15.04
N ASP A 262 -21.71 13.65 14.47
CA ASP A 262 -22.73 14.69 14.62
C ASP A 262 -24.07 14.26 13.99
N TRP A 263 -24.03 13.55 12.86
CA TRP A 263 -25.21 13.01 12.20
C TRP A 263 -25.92 11.97 13.07
N ILE A 264 -25.20 10.94 13.55
CA ILE A 264 -25.81 9.88 14.35
C ILE A 264 -26.29 10.41 15.70
N LYS A 265 -25.53 11.34 16.30
CA LYS A 265 -25.94 12.00 17.55
C LYS A 265 -27.25 12.77 17.37
N GLY A 266 -27.39 13.54 16.28
CA GLY A 266 -28.64 14.23 15.97
C GLY A 266 -29.81 13.26 15.82
N ALA A 267 -29.58 12.13 15.14
CA ALA A 267 -30.60 11.10 14.91
C ALA A 267 -30.96 10.27 16.16
N LEU A 268 -30.08 10.23 17.16
CA LEU A 268 -30.38 9.69 18.50
C LEU A 268 -31.14 10.72 19.35
N GLU A 269 -30.75 12.00 19.29
CA GLU A 269 -31.38 13.08 20.06
C GLU A 269 -32.83 13.38 19.61
N ASP A 270 -33.12 13.22 18.31
CA ASP A 270 -34.46 13.41 17.75
C ASP A 270 -35.37 12.16 17.86
N GLY A 271 -34.80 11.04 18.32
CA GLY A 271 -35.50 9.76 18.51
C GLY A 271 -35.75 8.98 17.22
N THR A 272 -35.06 9.30 16.13
CA THR A 272 -35.09 8.50 14.90
C THR A 272 -34.50 7.11 15.14
N TYR A 273 -33.40 7.05 15.90
CA TYR A 273 -32.74 5.81 16.31
C TYR A 273 -32.58 5.72 17.84
N GLU A 274 -32.40 4.49 18.33
CA GLU A 274 -31.97 4.17 19.69
C GLU A 274 -30.79 3.18 19.63
N THR A 275 -29.92 3.20 20.63
CA THR A 275 -28.79 2.26 20.72
C THR A 275 -29.22 0.93 21.35
N GLY A 276 -28.70 -0.18 20.83
CA GLY A 276 -28.85 -1.54 21.38
C GLY A 276 -28.05 -1.82 22.63
#